data_AF-A0A0L6VSC0-F1
#
_entry.id   AF-A0A0L6VSC0-F1
#
_cell.length_a   1.000
_cell.length_b   1.000
_cell.length_c   1.000
_cell.angle_alpha   90.00
_cell.angle_beta   90.00
_cell.angle_gamma   90.00
#
_symmetry.space_group_name_H-M   'P 1'
#
loop_
_entity.id
_entity.type
_entity.pdbx_description
1 polymer ?
#
loop_
_entity_poly.entity_id
_entity_poly.type
_entity_poly.pdbx_seq_one_letter_code
_entity_poly.pdbx_strand_id
1 'polypeptide(L)'
;GRASQWFKPYMDLLENQSPSFRNTKFELNSLSMKDNGKASTYISQFRTLQSRVNWNDATFAFHFRKGLPSRITDQLALTGQQLKTLQHKKADSIPSTSKNEDALKHKSSKNFPLKLSACY
;
A
#
# COMPACT_ATOMS: atom_id res chain seq x y z
N GLY A 1 42.99 -11.73 7.28
CA GLY A 1 43.57 -10.65 8.11
C GLY A 1 42.58 -10.25 9.20
N ARG A 2 43.00 -9.54 10.25
CA ARG A 2 42.12 -9.15 11.38
C ARG A 2 40.83 -8.42 10.95
N ALA A 3 40.86 -7.69 9.82
CA ALA A 3 39.68 -7.05 9.24
C ALA A 3 38.57 -8.04 8.83
N SER A 4 38.91 -9.25 8.36
CA SER A 4 37.94 -10.26 7.93
C SER A 4 37.08 -10.79 9.09
N GLN A 5 37.60 -10.76 10.32
CA GLN A 5 36.88 -11.24 11.51
C GLN A 5 35.76 -10.28 11.95
N TRP A 6 35.87 -8.99 11.67
CA TRP A 6 34.83 -8.01 12.02
C TRP A 6 33.62 -8.06 11.08
N PHE A 7 33.81 -8.56 9.86
CA PHE A 7 32.72 -8.74 8.89
C PHE A 7 32.03 -10.10 8.99
N LYS A 8 32.64 -11.10 9.66
CA LYS A 8 32.06 -12.45 9.78
C LYS A 8 30.64 -12.47 10.35
N PRO A 9 30.35 -11.84 11.50
CA PRO A 9 29.00 -11.84 12.05
C PRO A 9 27.97 -11.20 11.12
N TYR A 10 28.39 -10.18 10.35
CA TYR A 10 27.55 -9.51 9.37
C TYR A 10 27.29 -10.37 8.13
N MET A 11 28.29 -11.10 7.64
CA MET A 11 28.14 -12.04 6.53
C MET A 11 27.30 -13.25 6.92
N ASP A 12 27.51 -13.81 8.11
CA ASP A 12 26.73 -14.93 8.62
C ASP A 12 25.25 -14.53 8.82
N LEU A 13 24.96 -13.30 9.26
CA LEU A 13 23.59 -12.78 9.35
C LEU A 13 22.92 -12.64 7.97
N LEU A 14 23.68 -12.31 6.94
CA LEU A 14 23.21 -12.23 5.55
C LEU A 14 23.01 -13.62 4.93
N GLU A 15 23.85 -14.59 5.29
CA GLU A 15 23.74 -15.99 4.85
C GLU A 15 22.61 -16.75 5.58
N ASN A 16 22.27 -16.34 6.81
CA ASN A 16 21.14 -16.87 7.58
C ASN A 16 19.77 -16.38 7.07
N GLN A 17 19.72 -15.40 6.16
CA GLN A 17 18.50 -15.13 5.42
C GLN A 17 18.31 -16.23 4.37
N SER A 18 17.11 -16.83 4.32
CA SER A 18 16.81 -17.85 3.30
C SER A 18 17.24 -17.35 1.92
N PRO A 19 18.01 -18.12 1.14
CA PRO A 19 18.42 -17.75 -0.21
C PRO A 19 17.23 -17.30 -1.08
N SER A 20 16.05 -17.86 -0.83
CA SER A 20 14.79 -17.48 -1.46
C SER A 20 14.39 -16.02 -1.19
N PHE A 21 14.52 -15.55 0.05
CA PHE A 21 14.21 -14.17 0.43
C PHE A 21 15.15 -13.17 -0.26
N ARG A 22 16.46 -13.47 -0.27
CA ARG A 22 17.48 -12.60 -0.87
C ARG A 22 17.31 -12.49 -2.40
N ASN A 23 17.02 -13.61 -3.06
CA ASN A 23 16.78 -13.64 -4.50
C ASN A 23 15.51 -12.87 -4.86
N THR A 24 14.42 -13.08 -4.12
CA THR A 24 13.15 -12.38 -4.35
C THR A 24 13.30 -10.87 -4.17
N LYS A 25 14.09 -10.42 -3.18
CA LYS A 25 14.42 -9.00 -2.97
C LYS A 25 15.15 -8.40 -4.18
N PHE A 26 16.10 -9.14 -4.74
CA PHE A 26 16.85 -8.71 -5.93
C PHE A 26 15.96 -8.64 -7.17
N GLU A 27 15.09 -9.64 -7.36
CA GLU A 27 14.11 -9.69 -8.45
C GLU A 27 13.11 -8.53 -8.35
N LEU A 28 12.55 -8.27 -7.17
CA LEU A 28 11.66 -7.13 -6.94
C LEU A 28 12.34 -5.78 -7.21
N ASN A 29 13.62 -5.64 -6.88
CA ASN A 29 14.37 -4.41 -7.14
C ASN A 29 14.64 -4.15 -8.62
N SER A 30 14.73 -5.24 -9.41
CA SER A 30 14.98 -5.21 -10.84
C SER A 30 13.69 -5.20 -11.67
N LEU A 31 12.55 -5.54 -11.06
CA LEU A 31 11.26 -5.58 -11.73
C LEU A 31 10.80 -4.18 -12.12
N SER A 32 10.72 -3.93 -13.42
CA SER A 32 10.25 -2.68 -13.99
C SER A 32 9.27 -2.96 -15.13
N MET A 33 8.22 -2.15 -15.20
CA MET A 33 7.26 -2.17 -16.29
C MET A 33 7.89 -1.52 -17.53
N LYS A 34 7.86 -2.22 -18.66
CA LYS A 34 8.36 -1.68 -19.93
C LYS A 34 7.53 -0.49 -20.41
N ASP A 35 8.18 0.45 -21.09
CA ASP A 35 7.54 1.60 -21.74
C ASP A 35 6.69 1.17 -22.94
N ASN A 36 5.42 0.78 -22.67
CA ASN A 36 4.41 0.18 -23.59
C ASN A 36 3.99 -1.25 -23.20
N GLY A 37 4.61 -1.84 -22.18
CA GLY A 37 4.22 -3.13 -21.65
C GLY A 37 2.79 -3.09 -21.11
N LYS A 38 2.13 -4.25 -21.09
CA LYS A 38 0.81 -4.38 -20.46
C LYS A 38 0.97 -4.31 -18.94
N ALA A 39 0.17 -3.45 -18.30
CA ALA A 39 0.18 -3.32 -16.84
C ALA A 39 -0.17 -4.65 -16.15
N SER A 40 -1.06 -5.45 -16.76
CA SER A 40 -1.44 -6.78 -16.25
C SER A 40 -0.24 -7.72 -16.11
N THR A 41 0.70 -7.69 -17.06
CA THR A 41 1.92 -8.50 -17.01
C THR A 41 2.79 -8.10 -15.81
N TYR A 42 3.04 -6.81 -15.65
CA TYR A 42 3.80 -6.28 -14.51
C TYR A 42 3.14 -6.63 -13.17
N ILE A 43 1.83 -6.42 -13.05
CA ILE A 43 1.08 -6.72 -11.82
C ILE A 43 1.15 -8.22 -11.51
N SER A 44 0.98 -9.10 -12.50
CA SER A 44 1.06 -10.56 -12.31
C SER A 44 2.44 -10.99 -11.81
N GLN A 45 3.51 -10.48 -12.42
CA GLN A 45 4.89 -10.75 -11.99
C GLN A 45 5.15 -10.23 -10.58
N PHE A 46 4.73 -8.99 -10.30
CA PHE A 46 4.87 -8.39 -8.97
C PHE A 46 4.16 -9.22 -7.90
N ARG A 47 2.92 -9.66 -8.14
CA ARG A 47 2.15 -10.50 -7.19
C ARG A 47 2.81 -11.86 -6.94
N THR A 48 3.39 -12.45 -7.98
CA THR A 48 4.13 -13.72 -7.86
C THR A 48 5.37 -13.56 -6.98
N LEU A 49 6.07 -12.43 -7.06
CA LEU A 49 7.19 -12.14 -6.17
C LEU A 49 6.72 -11.76 -4.77
N GLN A 50 5.63 -11.02 -4.66
CA GLN A 50 5.04 -10.61 -3.39
C GLN A 50 4.69 -11.83 -2.52
N SER A 51 4.12 -12.91 -3.10
CA SER A 51 3.74 -14.10 -2.34
C SER A 51 4.93 -14.91 -1.79
N ARG A 52 6.15 -14.66 -2.28
CA ARG A 52 7.37 -15.37 -1.87
C ARG A 52 8.07 -14.74 -0.68
N VAL A 53 7.68 -13.52 -0.29
CA VAL A 53 8.31 -12.76 0.80
C VAL A 53 7.26 -12.19 1.75
N ASN A 54 7.52 -12.32 3.05
CA ASN A 54 6.67 -11.74 4.09
C ASN A 54 7.11 -10.31 4.43
N TRP A 55 6.89 -9.36 3.52
CA TRP A 55 7.11 -7.93 3.79
C TRP A 55 5.81 -7.22 4.16
N ASN A 56 5.94 -6.03 4.76
CA ASN A 56 4.80 -5.18 5.00
C ASN A 56 4.34 -4.46 3.72
N ASP A 57 3.08 -4.01 3.73
CA ASP A 57 2.45 -3.36 2.58
C ASP A 57 3.15 -2.06 2.15
N ALA A 58 3.73 -1.31 3.09
CA ALA A 58 4.44 -0.07 2.77
C ALA A 58 5.70 -0.35 1.93
N THR A 59 6.45 -1.40 2.28
CA THR A 59 7.60 -1.87 1.51
C THR A 59 7.17 -2.33 0.12
N PHE A 60 6.08 -3.09 0.00
CA PHE A 60 5.56 -3.49 -1.32
C PHE A 60 5.11 -2.29 -2.16
N ALA A 61 4.39 -1.35 -1.56
CA ALA A 61 3.94 -0.13 -2.25
C ALA A 61 5.12 0.70 -2.77
N PHE A 62 6.21 0.77 -2.01
CA PHE A 62 7.45 1.45 -2.43
C PHE A 62 8.06 0.79 -3.67
N HIS A 63 8.28 -0.54 -3.65
CA HIS A 63 8.85 -1.25 -4.79
C HIS A 63 7.93 -1.25 -6.01
N PHE A 64 6.62 -1.36 -5.79
CA PHE A 64 5.63 -1.26 -6.87
C PHE A 64 5.74 0.08 -7.59
N ARG A 65 5.77 1.19 -6.84
CA ARG A 65 5.90 2.53 -7.45
C ARG A 65 7.22 2.73 -8.18
N LYS A 66 8.32 2.21 -7.63
CA LYS A 66 9.65 2.31 -8.24
C LYS A 66 9.73 1.60 -9.60
N GLY A 67 8.98 0.51 -9.79
CA GLY A 67 8.93 -0.23 -11.05
C GLY A 67 7.97 0.35 -12.10
N LEU A 68 7.24 1.43 -11.79
CA LEU A 68 6.34 2.06 -12.76
C LEU A 68 7.09 3.03 -13.67
N PRO A 69 6.66 3.19 -14.94
CA PRO A 69 7.20 4.22 -15.82
C PRO A 69 6.79 5.61 -15.31
N SER A 70 7.66 6.61 -15.52
CA SER A 70 7.45 7.99 -15.06
C SER A 70 6.09 8.56 -15.46
N ARG A 71 5.66 8.31 -16.71
CA ARG A 71 4.33 8.76 -17.20
C ARG A 71 3.17 8.34 -16.29
N ILE A 72 3.24 7.15 -15.70
CA ILE A 72 2.20 6.65 -14.80
C ILE A 72 2.35 7.29 -13.42
N THR A 73 3.59 7.39 -12.91
CA THR A 73 3.83 8.02 -11.60
C THR A 73 3.46 9.50 -11.59
N ASP A 74 3.72 10.21 -12.69
CA ASP A 74 3.41 11.63 -12.84
C ASP A 74 1.89 11.85 -12.91
N GLN A 75 1.18 11.01 -13.65
CA GLN A 75 -0.29 11.02 -13.68
C GLN A 75 -0.90 10.72 -12.31
N LEU A 76 -0.37 9.71 -11.60
CA LEU A 76 -0.81 9.40 -10.23
C LEU A 76 -0.56 10.57 -9.27
N ALA A 77 0.59 11.25 -9.38
CA ALA A 77 0.90 12.42 -8.58
C ALA A 77 -0.07 13.57 -8.88
N LEU A 78 -0.36 13.82 -10.16
CA LEU A 78 -1.32 14.83 -10.61
C LEU A 78 -2.73 14.57 -10.07
N THR A 79 -3.23 13.33 -10.19
CA THR A 79 -4.54 12.94 -9.64
C THR A 79 -4.57 13.08 -8.12
N GLY A 80 -3.48 12.69 -7.44
CA GLY A 80 -3.35 12.87 -6.00
C GLY A 80 -3.42 14.33 -5.56
N GLN A 81 -2.80 15.24 -6.32
CA GLN A 81 -2.90 16.69 -6.07
C GLN A 81 -4.31 17.22 -6.30
N GLN A 82 -4.96 16.86 -7.42
CA GLN A 82 -6.32 17.30 -7.70
C GLN A 82 -7.31 16.86 -6.60
N LEU A 83 -7.15 15.65 -6.08
CA LEU A 83 -8.00 15.13 -5.01
C LEU A 83 -7.82 15.91 -3.71
N LYS A 84 -6.58 16.30 -3.36
CA LYS A 84 -6.30 17.17 -2.22
C LYS A 84 -6.95 18.55 -2.40
N THR A 85 -6.82 19.14 -3.58
CA THR A 85 -7.45 20.42 -3.92
C THR A 85 -8.97 20.34 -3.82
N LEU A 86 -9.58 19.22 -4.25
CA LEU A 86 -11.01 18.99 -4.13
C LEU A 86 -11.46 18.87 -2.67
N GLN A 87 -10.70 18.17 -1.83
CA GLN A 87 -11.01 18.04 -0.40
C GLN A 87 -10.96 19.39 0.31
N HIS A 88 -9.96 20.24 0.02
CA HIS A 88 -9.85 21.57 0.60
C HIS A 88 -11.04 22.46 0.21
N LYS A 89 -11.38 22.50 -1.09
CA LYS A 89 -12.56 23.24 -1.58
C LYS A 89 -13.88 22.75 -0.95
N LYS A 90 -13.98 21.48 -0.57
CA LYS A 90 -15.15 20.92 0.10
C LYS A 90 -15.20 21.26 1.59
N ALA A 91 -14.04 21.40 2.24
CA ALA A 91 -13.93 21.84 3.62
C ALA A 91 -14.30 23.32 3.80
N ASP A 92 -13.99 24.16 2.81
CA ASP A 92 -14.33 25.59 2.83
C ASP A 92 -15.80 25.87 2.46
N SER A 93 -16.51 24.87 1.90
CA SER A 93 -17.89 24.99 1.42
C SER A 93 -18.96 24.53 2.42
N ILE A 94 -18.58 24.08 3.63
CA ILE A 94 -19.54 23.84 4.72
C ILE A 94 -19.42 25.00 5.72
N PRO A 95 -20.39 25.94 5.78
CA PRO A 95 -20.51 26.77 6.96
C PRO A 95 -20.84 25.84 8.12
N SER A 96 -19.95 25.76 9.11
CA SER A 96 -20.28 25.17 10.41
C SER A 96 -21.30 26.08 11.10
N THR A 97 -22.56 25.96 10.72
CA THR A 97 -23.70 26.52 11.44
C THR A 97 -24.74 25.43 11.62
N SER A 98 -24.61 24.67 12.69
CA SER A 98 -25.77 24.06 13.34
C SER A 98 -25.76 24.48 14.81
N LYS A 99 -26.22 25.72 15.05
CA LYS A 99 -26.84 26.07 16.32
C LYS A 99 -28.32 25.72 16.21
N ASN A 100 -28.69 24.59 16.79
CA ASN A 100 -30.05 24.33 17.26
C ASN A 100 -30.00 23.21 18.29
N GLU A 101 -29.53 23.55 19.49
CA GLU A 101 -30.12 23.00 20.70
C GLU A 101 -31.54 23.55 20.78
N ASP A 102 -32.53 22.71 20.50
CA ASP A 102 -33.62 22.39 21.42
C ASP A 102 -34.81 21.74 20.71
N ALA A 103 -35.38 20.75 21.39
CA ALA A 103 -36.69 20.15 21.19
C ALA A 103 -36.95 19.27 19.94
N LEU A 104 -36.60 17.98 20.05
CA LEU A 104 -37.57 16.93 19.71
C LEU A 104 -37.39 15.68 20.61
N LYS A 105 -37.96 15.75 21.81
CA LYS A 105 -38.36 14.55 22.54
C LYS A 105 -39.51 13.88 21.78
N HIS A 106 -39.28 12.74 21.13
CA HIS A 106 -40.13 11.54 21.30
C HIS A 106 -39.69 10.34 20.44
N LYS A 107 -39.53 9.20 21.15
CA LYS A 107 -39.90 7.81 20.80
C LYS A 107 -39.23 7.09 19.61
N SER A 108 -38.35 6.16 20.01
CA SER A 108 -38.48 4.70 19.79
C SER A 108 -38.66 4.18 18.35
N SER A 109 -37.66 3.46 17.84
CA SER A 109 -37.90 2.12 17.28
C SER A 109 -36.61 1.29 17.10
N LYS A 110 -36.50 0.26 17.94
CA LYS A 110 -36.14 -1.14 17.64
C LYS A 110 -34.80 -1.48 16.97
N ASN A 111 -33.98 -2.11 17.80
CA ASN A 111 -32.86 -3.01 17.48
C ASN A 111 -33.18 -3.97 16.33
N PHE A 112 -32.29 -4.02 15.33
CA PHE A 112 -32.22 -5.14 14.38
C PHE A 112 -31.11 -6.11 14.84
N PRO A 113 -31.39 -7.39 15.09
CA PRO A 113 -30.35 -8.37 15.32
C PRO A 113 -29.71 -8.76 13.99
N LEU A 114 -28.40 -8.53 13.86
CA LEU A 114 -27.58 -9.14 12.80
C LEU A 114 -27.48 -10.64 13.09
N LYS A 115 -28.35 -11.45 12.47
CA LYS A 115 -28.12 -12.89 12.38
C LYS A 115 -27.03 -13.13 11.35
N LEU A 116 -25.83 -13.46 11.84
CA LEU A 116 -24.84 -14.23 11.09
C LEU A 116 -25.47 -15.59 10.78
N SER A 117 -25.80 -15.88 9.53
CA SER A 117 -25.97 -17.26 9.08
C SER A 117 -24.75 -17.65 8.27
N ALA A 118 -23.84 -18.35 8.95
CA ALA A 118 -22.92 -19.25 8.30
C ALA A 118 -23.73 -20.41 7.71
N CYS A 119 -23.49 -20.74 6.44
CA CYS A 119 -23.83 -22.04 5.88
C CYS A 119 -22.56 -22.59 5.22
N TYR A 120 -22.27 -23.83 5.62
CA TYR A 120 -21.16 -24.71 5.24
C TYR A 120 -20.99 -24.88 3.74
#